data_AF-A0A6J6TZH9-F1
#
_entry.id   AF-A0A6J6TZH9-F1
#
_cell.length_a   1.000
_cell.length_b   1.000
_cell.length_c   1.000
_cell.angle_alpha   90.00
_cell.angle_beta   90.00
_cell.angle_gamma   90.00
#
_symmetry.space_group_name_H-M   'P 1'
#
loop_
_entity.id
_entity.type
_entity.pdbx_description
1 polymer ?
#
loop_
_entity_poly.entity_id
_entity_poly.type
_entity_poly.pdbx_seq_one_letter_code
_entity_poly.pdbx_strand_id
1 'polypeptide(L)'
;MKSTIKTKTLVLAVIASLVTLTMTGSAANAIGTLKQDALTGTSATVDTAATDAAIRKLVNGRTIKLGFAPPILSEAYTIAQQGAWNQMKDYETRYGVKWVWTEEAPLNNAHSGVETTGFIQNYVAKKYDAVFVCSAAPAAVMQQLYKQGSAKGVEFYQFNSTEQLNQKSQATDATAGLSSVSNISYDNRWQSGALAAQYIAKELKGKGEIIMILGPAGSDWTKLREQGFRAVIKKFPGLKIVGAADGGYVRDKGLTAAADLLTKYPKINAIYGENEDMALGASAAIDAARLKHWDGKSGIITIGADGLVSGMDEIRKGNLTATVNVGYADMGRTMIRTMFAHKVLGMDVAKFIRVPTVIVDKSNVDIFQSQIKAELATKVKY
;
A
#
# COMPACT_ATOMS: atom_id res chain seq x y z
N MET A 1 -53.52 -1.10 -4.48
CA MET A 1 -52.24 -0.72 -3.86
C MET A 1 -51.23 -1.85 -3.99
N LYS A 2 -50.36 -1.79 -5.00
CA LYS A 2 -49.14 -2.58 -5.14
C LYS A 2 -48.12 -1.66 -5.80
N SER A 3 -47.13 -1.17 -5.07
CA SER A 3 -46.03 -0.36 -5.63
C SER A 3 -44.77 -1.20 -5.69
N THR A 4 -44.36 -1.51 -6.91
CA THR A 4 -43.11 -2.17 -7.26
C THR A 4 -41.95 -1.19 -7.07
N ILE A 5 -41.05 -1.48 -6.13
CA ILE A 5 -39.78 -0.77 -5.96
C ILE A 5 -38.84 -1.24 -7.09
N LYS A 6 -38.52 -0.33 -8.01
CA LYS A 6 -37.49 -0.52 -9.04
C LYS A 6 -36.11 -0.29 -8.43
N THR A 7 -35.31 -1.35 -8.34
CA THR A 7 -33.88 -1.30 -7.98
C THR A 7 -33.08 -0.68 -9.13
N LYS A 8 -32.61 0.57 -8.96
CA LYS A 8 -31.63 1.24 -9.83
C LYS A 8 -30.61 1.98 -8.95
N THR A 9 -29.55 1.28 -8.57
CA THR A 9 -28.27 1.81 -8.04
C THR A 9 -27.33 0.60 -8.03
N LEU A 10 -26.12 0.58 -8.56
CA LEU A 10 -25.05 1.58 -8.51
C LEU A 10 -23.99 1.15 -9.56
N VAL A 11 -23.89 1.86 -10.69
CA VAL A 11 -22.73 1.76 -11.59
C VAL A 11 -21.73 2.81 -11.10
N LEU A 12 -20.84 2.41 -10.19
CA LEU A 12 -19.70 3.24 -9.80
C LEU A 12 -18.55 2.92 -10.76
N ALA A 13 -18.46 3.68 -11.84
CA ALA A 13 -17.29 3.70 -12.69
C ALA A 13 -16.98 5.16 -13.03
N VAL A 14 -15.72 5.53 -12.84
CA VAL A 14 -15.00 6.71 -13.36
C VAL A 14 -14.74 7.90 -12.43
N ILE A 15 -15.33 8.04 -11.24
CA ILE A 15 -14.90 9.11 -10.30
C ILE A 15 -14.77 8.60 -8.87
N ALA A 16 -13.60 8.05 -8.54
CA ALA A 16 -13.20 7.87 -7.14
C ALA A 16 -11.69 7.59 -7.04
N SER A 17 -10.86 8.64 -7.15
CA SER A 17 -9.64 8.87 -6.34
C SER A 17 -8.66 9.76 -7.11
N LEU A 18 -8.66 11.07 -6.83
CA LEU A 18 -7.52 12.02 -6.92
C LEU A 18 -8.08 13.39 -6.49
N VAL A 19 -7.79 13.82 -5.25
CA VAL A 19 -6.82 14.89 -4.95
C VAL A 19 -7.16 16.19 -5.67
N THR A 20 -7.44 17.24 -4.90
CA THR A 20 -7.54 18.63 -5.35
C THR A 20 -6.34 18.99 -6.23
N LEU A 21 -6.55 19.13 -7.54
CA LEU A 21 -5.51 19.49 -8.52
C LEU A 21 -5.62 20.98 -8.87
N THR A 22 -4.53 21.72 -8.71
CA THR A 22 -4.34 23.06 -9.29
C THR A 22 -3.22 23.04 -10.33
N MET A 23 -3.29 23.90 -11.34
CA MET A 23 -2.32 23.95 -12.46
C MET A 23 -1.84 25.39 -12.65
N THR A 24 -0.57 25.57 -13.01
CA THR A 24 0.01 26.84 -13.49
C THR A 24 0.83 26.60 -14.77
N GLY A 25 0.50 27.30 -15.86
CA GLY A 25 1.23 27.23 -17.14
C GLY A 25 0.32 27.27 -18.37
N SER A 26 0.84 27.65 -19.53
CA SER A 26 0.10 28.05 -20.75
C SER A 26 -0.77 26.98 -21.44
N ALA A 27 -0.75 25.73 -20.99
CA ALA A 27 -1.81 24.74 -21.28
C ALA A 27 -3.13 25.03 -20.52
N ALA A 28 -3.14 26.05 -19.66
CA ALA A 28 -4.23 26.46 -18.79
C ALA A 28 -5.46 27.03 -19.50
N ASN A 29 -5.40 27.44 -20.78
CA ASN A 29 -6.57 28.07 -21.40
C ASN A 29 -7.63 27.08 -21.89
N ALA A 30 -7.25 25.86 -22.30
CA ALA A 30 -8.21 24.80 -22.62
C ALA A 30 -8.66 24.01 -21.38
N ILE A 31 -7.79 23.95 -20.36
CA ILE A 31 -8.04 23.22 -19.10
C ILE A 31 -8.67 24.14 -18.03
N GLY A 32 -8.52 25.46 -18.16
CA GLY A 32 -9.10 26.46 -17.27
C GLY A 32 -10.63 26.55 -17.39
N THR A 33 -11.17 26.32 -18.58
CA THR A 33 -12.61 26.16 -18.82
C THR A 33 -13.17 24.98 -18.02
N LEU A 34 -12.40 23.88 -17.87
CA LEU A 34 -12.79 22.70 -17.08
C LEU A 34 -12.93 23.00 -15.57
N LYS A 35 -12.28 24.04 -15.04
CA LYS A 35 -12.41 24.44 -13.62
C LYS A 35 -13.68 25.21 -13.33
N GLN A 36 -14.17 26.01 -14.28
CA GLN A 36 -15.37 26.82 -14.07
C GLN A 36 -16.62 25.93 -14.00
N ASP A 37 -16.65 24.84 -14.79
CA ASP A 37 -17.78 23.91 -14.82
C ASP A 37 -17.82 22.96 -13.61
N ALA A 38 -16.66 22.54 -13.10
CA ALA A 38 -16.55 21.70 -11.91
C ALA A 38 -16.94 22.41 -10.59
N LEU A 39 -16.76 23.74 -10.53
CA LEU A 39 -17.13 24.56 -9.36
C LEU A 39 -18.61 24.99 -9.36
N THR A 40 -19.28 24.99 -10.51
CA THR A 40 -20.66 25.46 -10.67
C THR A 40 -21.71 24.35 -10.62
N GLY A 41 -21.29 23.09 -10.42
CA GLY A 41 -22.20 21.95 -10.27
C GLY A 41 -22.88 21.52 -11.59
N THR A 42 -22.48 22.09 -12.72
CA THR A 42 -22.83 21.55 -14.03
C THR A 42 -21.94 20.34 -14.32
N SER A 43 -22.58 19.19 -14.58
CA SER A 43 -21.97 17.99 -15.16
C SER A 43 -21.43 18.33 -16.56
N ALA A 44 -20.27 18.98 -16.63
CA ALA A 44 -19.52 19.05 -17.86
C ALA A 44 -18.94 17.65 -18.10
N THR A 45 -19.48 16.98 -19.11
CA THR A 45 -18.82 15.83 -19.71
C THR A 45 -17.45 16.28 -20.17
N VAL A 46 -16.39 15.87 -19.47
CA VAL A 46 -15.02 16.05 -19.96
C VAL A 46 -14.95 15.36 -21.31
N ASP A 47 -14.67 16.11 -22.37
CA ASP A 47 -14.37 15.51 -23.67
C ASP A 47 -13.01 14.78 -23.55
N THR A 48 -13.11 13.49 -23.25
CA THR A 48 -11.97 12.61 -23.08
C THR A 48 -11.18 12.45 -24.37
N ALA A 49 -11.82 12.61 -25.55
CA ALA A 49 -11.14 12.49 -26.83
C ALA A 49 -10.25 13.71 -27.11
N ALA A 50 -10.75 14.92 -26.85
CA ALA A 50 -9.95 16.14 -27.00
C ALA A 50 -8.77 16.18 -26.00
N THR A 51 -9.02 15.74 -24.76
CA THR A 51 -7.98 15.64 -23.72
C THR A 51 -6.91 14.60 -24.10
N ASP A 52 -7.32 13.41 -24.53
CA ASP A 52 -6.40 12.35 -24.97
C ASP A 52 -5.58 12.80 -26.18
N ALA A 53 -6.18 13.53 -27.13
CA ALA A 53 -5.47 14.08 -28.28
C ALA A 53 -4.41 15.13 -27.89
N ALA A 54 -4.70 15.99 -26.90
CA ALA A 54 -3.74 16.94 -26.37
C ALA A 54 -2.56 16.23 -25.68
N ILE A 55 -2.84 15.20 -24.87
CA ILE A 55 -1.80 14.42 -24.20
C ILE A 55 -0.94 13.67 -25.24
N ARG A 56 -1.55 13.04 -26.28
CA ARG A 56 -0.80 12.41 -27.38
C ARG A 56 0.20 13.37 -28.03
N LYS A 57 -0.16 14.64 -28.26
CA LYS A 57 0.77 15.64 -28.81
C LYS A 57 1.97 15.92 -27.90
N LEU A 58 1.82 15.75 -26.58
CA LEU A 58 2.91 15.96 -25.61
C LEU A 58 3.88 14.78 -25.50
N VAL A 59 3.39 13.54 -25.67
CA VAL A 59 4.17 12.34 -25.30
C VAL A 59 4.29 11.25 -26.35
N ASN A 60 3.61 11.35 -27.49
CA ASN A 60 3.66 10.27 -28.48
C ASN A 60 5.10 10.03 -28.96
N GLY A 61 5.61 8.81 -28.78
CA GLY A 61 6.98 8.43 -29.09
C GLY A 61 8.05 8.88 -28.08
N ARG A 62 7.68 9.66 -27.05
CA ARG A 62 8.59 10.03 -25.95
C ARG A 62 8.81 8.82 -25.05
N THR A 63 10.06 8.49 -24.78
CA THR A 63 10.43 7.45 -23.80
C THR A 63 10.69 8.08 -22.43
N ILE A 64 10.04 7.56 -21.39
CA ILE A 64 10.26 7.93 -19.99
C ILE A 64 11.01 6.80 -19.27
N LYS A 65 12.14 7.13 -18.64
CA LYS A 65 12.98 6.20 -17.86
C LYS A 65 12.61 6.23 -16.38
N LEU A 66 12.14 5.09 -15.87
CA LEU A 66 11.66 4.94 -14.50
C LEU A 66 12.53 3.97 -13.70
N GLY A 67 12.99 4.42 -12.54
CA GLY A 67 13.66 3.58 -11.55
C GLY A 67 12.66 3.09 -10.51
N PHE A 68 12.81 1.85 -10.05
CA PHE A 68 12.01 1.26 -8.98
C PHE A 68 12.92 0.61 -7.95
N ALA A 69 12.91 1.17 -6.75
CA ALA A 69 13.71 0.71 -5.63
C ALA A 69 12.82 0.27 -4.47
N PRO A 70 12.28 -0.97 -4.49
CA PRO A 70 11.64 -1.54 -3.32
C PRO A 70 12.68 -1.88 -2.25
N PRO A 71 12.28 -2.02 -0.97
CA PRO A 71 13.21 -2.29 0.10
C PRO A 71 13.72 -3.74 0.04
N ILE A 72 13.01 -4.63 -0.67
CA ILE A 72 13.39 -6.02 -0.95
C ILE A 72 12.55 -6.53 -2.11
N LEU A 73 12.97 -7.63 -2.75
CA LEU A 73 12.12 -8.38 -3.65
C LEU A 73 11.14 -9.24 -2.86
N SER A 74 9.84 -9.05 -3.07
CA SER A 74 8.78 -9.85 -2.43
C SER A 74 7.51 -9.85 -3.29
N GLU A 75 6.59 -10.78 -2.99
CA GLU A 75 5.28 -10.86 -3.66
C GLU A 75 4.54 -9.51 -3.64
N ALA A 76 4.58 -8.80 -2.51
CA ALA A 76 3.99 -7.47 -2.34
C ALA A 76 4.47 -6.47 -3.39
N TYR A 77 5.79 -6.38 -3.58
CA TYR A 77 6.40 -5.42 -4.50
C TYR A 77 6.29 -5.87 -5.96
N THR A 78 6.23 -7.18 -6.22
CA THR A 78 5.84 -7.71 -7.53
C THR A 78 4.41 -7.29 -7.91
N ILE A 79 3.46 -7.36 -6.97
CA ILE A 79 2.08 -6.90 -7.20
C ILE A 79 2.05 -5.38 -7.49
N ALA A 80 2.80 -4.58 -6.72
CA ALA A 80 2.89 -3.14 -6.95
C ALA A 80 3.54 -2.80 -8.30
N GLN A 81 4.62 -3.48 -8.67
CA GLN A 81 5.27 -3.32 -9.96
C GLN A 81 4.34 -3.68 -11.12
N GLN A 82 3.60 -4.78 -11.01
CA GLN A 82 2.64 -5.15 -12.05
C GLN A 82 1.52 -4.12 -12.19
N GLY A 83 1.02 -3.58 -11.07
CA GLY A 83 0.08 -2.46 -11.05
C GLY A 83 0.60 -1.23 -11.81
N ALA A 84 1.89 -0.92 -11.62
CA ALA A 84 2.55 0.15 -12.36
C ALA A 84 2.63 -0.17 -13.86
N TRP A 85 3.10 -1.36 -14.24
CA TRP A 85 3.21 -1.78 -15.63
C TRP A 85 1.87 -1.78 -16.37
N ASN A 86 0.78 -2.16 -15.72
CA ASN A 86 -0.54 -2.10 -16.34
C ASN A 86 -1.02 -0.67 -16.58
N GLN A 87 -0.75 0.24 -15.65
CA GLN A 87 -1.04 1.66 -15.87
C GLN A 87 -0.14 2.26 -16.95
N MET A 88 1.12 1.85 -17.03
CA MET A 88 2.03 2.24 -18.11
C MET A 88 1.53 1.74 -19.46
N LYS A 89 0.98 0.51 -19.52
CA LYS A 89 0.38 -0.05 -20.74
C LYS A 89 -0.85 0.70 -21.20
N ASP A 90 -1.74 1.04 -20.26
CA ASP A 90 -2.90 1.87 -20.52
C ASP A 90 -2.45 3.21 -21.16
N TYR A 91 -1.48 3.89 -20.56
CA TYR A 91 -0.96 5.16 -21.08
C TYR A 91 -0.18 5.02 -22.39
N GLU A 92 0.54 3.92 -22.62
CA GLU A 92 1.17 3.65 -23.90
C GLU A 92 0.11 3.48 -25.00
N THR A 93 -0.94 2.70 -24.77
CA THR A 93 -2.03 2.52 -25.73
C THR A 93 -2.81 3.82 -25.96
N ARG A 94 -3.10 4.57 -24.89
CA ARG A 94 -3.90 5.80 -24.94
C ARG A 94 -3.12 7.03 -25.40
N TYR A 95 -1.82 7.12 -25.18
CA TYR A 95 -1.07 8.35 -25.43
C TYR A 95 0.16 8.17 -26.30
N GLY A 96 0.59 6.94 -26.57
CA GLY A 96 1.77 6.63 -27.39
C GLY A 96 3.11 6.85 -26.68
N VAL A 97 3.08 7.15 -25.37
CA VAL A 97 4.28 7.24 -24.53
C VAL A 97 4.97 5.87 -24.43
N LYS A 98 6.29 5.88 -24.39
CA LYS A 98 7.12 4.68 -24.23
C LYS A 98 7.83 4.71 -22.89
N TRP A 99 8.24 3.53 -22.44
CA TRP A 99 8.76 3.36 -21.09
C TRP A 99 10.03 2.53 -21.09
N VAL A 100 10.91 2.84 -20.13
CA VAL A 100 12.00 1.96 -19.70
C VAL A 100 11.85 1.82 -18.19
N TRP A 101 11.78 0.60 -17.69
CA TRP A 101 11.71 0.33 -16.26
C TRP A 101 13.00 -0.36 -15.80
N THR A 102 13.52 0.01 -14.64
CA THR A 102 14.68 -0.66 -14.05
C THR A 102 14.47 -0.82 -12.56
N GLU A 103 14.47 -2.07 -12.09
CA GLU A 103 14.36 -2.43 -10.68
C GLU A 103 15.73 -2.65 -10.06
N GLU A 104 15.99 -2.01 -8.92
CA GLU A 104 17.16 -2.25 -8.08
C GLU A 104 16.69 -2.42 -6.63
N ALA A 105 16.85 -3.61 -6.08
CA ALA A 105 16.37 -3.95 -4.74
C ALA A 105 17.49 -4.62 -3.92
N PRO A 106 17.53 -4.40 -2.59
CA PRO A 106 18.43 -5.14 -1.71
C PRO A 106 18.15 -6.64 -1.78
N LEU A 107 19.21 -7.46 -1.76
CA LEU A 107 19.08 -8.92 -1.90
C LEU A 107 18.73 -9.62 -0.57
N ASN A 108 19.25 -9.11 0.55
CA ASN A 108 19.31 -9.90 1.79
C ASN A 108 18.62 -9.27 3.00
N ASN A 109 18.58 -7.94 3.11
CA ASN A 109 18.02 -7.29 4.30
C ASN A 109 17.20 -6.04 3.95
N ALA A 110 15.88 -6.20 3.94
CA ALA A 110 14.92 -5.13 3.70
C ALA A 110 15.04 -3.94 4.68
N HIS A 111 15.63 -4.17 5.85
CA HIS A 111 15.62 -3.25 6.97
C HIS A 111 16.91 -2.44 7.13
N SER A 112 17.97 -2.74 6.36
CA SER A 112 19.22 -1.97 6.45
C SER A 112 19.12 -0.64 5.70
N GLY A 113 18.43 -0.63 4.55
CA GLY A 113 18.32 0.52 3.66
C GLY A 113 19.64 1.01 3.03
N VAL A 114 20.78 0.42 3.40
CA VAL A 114 22.12 0.89 3.01
C VAL A 114 22.28 0.84 1.49
N GLU A 115 21.93 -0.29 0.88
CA GLU A 115 22.03 -0.51 -0.57
C GLU A 115 21.16 0.48 -1.36
N THR A 116 19.98 0.86 -0.83
CA THR A 116 19.06 1.79 -1.49
C THR A 116 19.71 3.15 -1.79
N THR A 117 20.64 3.61 -0.95
CA THR A 117 21.35 4.87 -1.19
C THR A 117 22.21 4.82 -2.45
N GLY A 118 22.86 3.68 -2.72
CA GLY A 118 23.64 3.44 -3.94
C GLY A 118 22.76 3.36 -5.18
N PHE A 119 21.60 2.71 -5.09
CA PHE A 119 20.63 2.64 -6.20
C PHE A 119 20.15 4.04 -6.61
N ILE A 120 19.83 4.91 -5.64
CA ILE A 120 19.45 6.29 -5.92
C ILE A 120 20.56 7.04 -6.65
N GLN A 121 21.81 6.92 -6.18
CA GLN A 121 22.95 7.56 -6.84
C GLN A 121 23.13 7.04 -8.28
N ASN A 122 22.91 5.74 -8.51
CA ASN A 122 22.97 5.12 -9.83
C ASN A 122 21.88 5.67 -10.78
N TYR A 123 20.62 5.73 -10.33
CA TYR A 123 19.53 6.32 -11.13
C TYR A 123 19.79 7.79 -11.48
N VAL A 124 20.33 8.56 -10.53
CA VAL A 124 20.73 9.95 -10.76
C VAL A 124 21.85 10.05 -11.79
N ALA A 125 22.90 9.23 -11.66
CA ALA A 125 24.03 9.21 -12.60
C ALA A 125 23.59 8.84 -14.02
N LYS A 126 22.65 7.89 -14.15
CA LYS A 126 22.07 7.44 -15.42
C LYS A 126 20.96 8.36 -15.96
N LYS A 127 20.65 9.46 -15.27
CA LYS A 127 19.67 10.49 -15.68
C LYS A 127 18.27 9.91 -15.93
N TYR A 128 17.75 9.15 -14.97
CA TYR A 128 16.35 8.70 -15.01
C TYR A 128 15.39 9.88 -14.90
N ASP A 129 14.20 9.76 -15.48
CA ASP A 129 13.17 10.79 -15.42
C ASP A 129 12.53 10.85 -14.02
N ALA A 130 12.22 9.69 -13.47
CA ALA A 130 11.67 9.56 -12.13
C ALA A 130 12.10 8.24 -11.48
N VAL A 131 12.12 8.22 -10.14
CA VAL A 131 12.45 7.06 -9.33
C VAL A 131 11.39 6.87 -8.25
N PHE A 132 10.80 5.69 -8.19
CA PHE A 132 9.94 5.24 -7.11
C PHE A 132 10.79 4.55 -6.05
N VAL A 133 10.70 5.00 -4.79
CA VAL A 133 11.59 4.53 -3.71
C VAL A 133 10.81 4.15 -2.46
N CYS A 134 11.10 2.97 -1.93
CA CYS A 134 10.73 2.55 -0.58
C CYS A 134 12.02 2.09 0.12
N SER A 135 12.35 2.71 1.25
CA SER A 135 13.62 2.45 1.94
C SER A 135 13.46 2.43 3.45
N ALA A 136 14.23 1.55 4.09
CA ALA A 136 14.43 1.55 5.53
C ALA A 136 15.61 2.45 5.98
N ALA A 137 16.29 3.12 5.04
CA ALA A 137 17.39 4.03 5.36
C ALA A 137 16.90 5.23 6.18
N PRO A 138 17.79 5.87 6.98
CA PRO A 138 17.40 7.03 7.77
C PRO A 138 16.76 8.13 6.91
N ALA A 139 15.58 8.61 7.31
CA ALA A 139 14.77 9.54 6.52
C ALA A 139 15.56 10.81 6.11
N ALA A 140 16.35 11.40 7.02
CA ALA A 140 17.16 12.57 6.73
C ALA A 140 18.19 12.34 5.60
N VAL A 141 18.81 11.16 5.55
CA VAL A 141 19.75 10.78 4.47
C VAL A 141 19.00 10.69 3.15
N MET A 142 17.85 10.04 3.13
CA MET A 142 17.03 9.89 1.93
C MET A 142 16.51 11.24 1.42
N GLN A 143 16.00 12.10 2.30
CA GLN A 143 15.54 13.44 1.92
C GLN A 143 16.67 14.29 1.31
N GLN A 144 17.91 14.15 1.81
CA GLN A 144 19.06 14.83 1.24
C GLN A 144 19.42 14.29 -0.15
N LEU A 145 19.38 12.97 -0.35
CA LEU A 145 19.60 12.35 -1.66
C LEU A 145 18.54 12.77 -2.68
N TYR A 146 17.27 12.82 -2.27
CA TYR A 146 16.18 13.29 -3.14
C TYR A 146 16.40 14.74 -3.57
N LYS A 147 16.80 15.63 -2.64
CA LYS A 147 17.11 17.03 -2.95
C LYS A 147 18.27 17.13 -3.96
N GLN A 148 19.34 16.38 -3.75
CA GLN A 148 20.51 16.37 -4.63
C GLN A 148 20.21 15.81 -6.03
N GLY A 149 19.43 14.73 -6.11
CA GLY A 149 19.01 14.14 -7.39
C GLY A 149 18.02 15.02 -8.15
N SER A 150 17.10 15.68 -7.45
CA SER A 150 16.13 16.62 -8.04
C SER A 150 16.83 17.82 -8.66
N ALA A 151 17.88 18.34 -8.02
CA ALA A 151 18.74 19.39 -8.60
C ALA A 151 19.45 18.95 -9.90
N LYS A 152 19.50 17.64 -10.20
CA LYS A 152 20.06 17.05 -11.42
C LYS A 152 18.96 16.58 -12.41
N GLY A 153 17.70 16.93 -12.16
CA GLY A 153 16.57 16.64 -13.05
C GLY A 153 15.85 15.30 -12.82
N VAL A 154 16.23 14.54 -11.79
CA VAL A 154 15.58 13.27 -11.44
C VAL A 154 14.54 13.48 -10.34
N GLU A 155 13.29 13.13 -10.60
CA GLU A 155 12.22 13.26 -9.60
C GLU A 155 12.08 12.00 -8.75
N PHE A 156 11.73 12.16 -7.48
CA PHE A 156 11.54 11.05 -6.54
C PHE A 156 10.12 10.98 -6.04
N TYR A 157 9.59 9.77 -5.99
CA TYR A 157 8.27 9.45 -5.45
C TYR A 157 8.46 8.34 -4.43
N GLN A 158 8.16 8.63 -3.17
CA GLN A 158 8.17 7.60 -2.14
C GLN A 158 6.95 6.69 -2.33
N PHE A 159 7.10 5.41 -2.03
CA PHE A 159 5.97 4.51 -1.87
C PHE A 159 6.18 3.62 -0.66
N ASN A 160 5.08 3.05 -0.13
CA ASN A 160 5.09 2.20 1.06
C ASN A 160 6.06 2.73 2.16
N SER A 161 5.95 4.02 2.49
CA SER A 161 6.86 4.70 3.42
C SER A 161 6.04 5.43 4.48
N THR A 162 6.44 5.36 5.75
CA THR A 162 5.65 5.95 6.83
C THR A 162 5.65 7.48 6.77
N GLU A 163 4.48 8.11 6.87
CA GLU A 163 4.38 9.56 6.90
C GLU A 163 5.06 10.14 8.16
N GLN A 164 5.08 9.36 9.26
CA GLN A 164 5.60 9.76 10.56
C GLN A 164 7.12 9.87 10.60
N LEU A 165 7.85 9.13 9.74
CA LEU A 165 9.29 9.37 9.54
C LEU A 165 9.56 10.79 9.05
N ASN A 166 8.61 11.38 8.33
CA ASN A 166 8.71 12.73 7.80
C ASN A 166 8.12 13.76 8.79
N GLN A 167 7.04 13.43 9.51
CA GLN A 167 6.43 14.34 10.51
C GLN A 167 7.20 14.48 11.83
N LYS A 168 7.86 13.43 12.36
CA LYS A 168 8.72 13.55 13.56
C LYS A 168 9.89 14.51 13.34
N SER A 169 10.22 14.82 12.09
CA SER A 169 11.31 15.74 11.77
C SER A 169 10.93 17.21 11.92
N GLN A 170 9.66 17.63 11.71
CA GLN A 170 9.32 19.07 11.65
C GLN A 170 7.84 19.36 11.97
N ALA A 171 7.59 19.89 13.17
CA ALA A 171 6.26 20.28 13.64
C ALA A 171 5.76 21.65 13.09
N THR A 172 6.41 22.26 12.09
CA THR A 172 6.15 23.67 11.73
C THR A 172 6.17 24.04 10.23
N ASP A 173 6.33 23.10 9.28
CA ASP A 173 6.40 23.45 7.84
C ASP A 173 5.25 22.86 7.01
N ALA A 174 4.68 23.70 6.13
CA ALA A 174 3.60 23.39 5.20
C ALA A 174 3.99 22.38 4.09
N THR A 175 5.28 22.08 3.93
CA THR A 175 5.77 21.02 3.02
C THR A 175 5.82 19.62 3.66
N ALA A 176 5.58 19.52 4.97
CA ALA A 176 5.83 18.33 5.80
C ALA A 176 7.25 17.74 5.69
N GLY A 177 8.24 18.51 5.21
CA GLY A 177 9.65 18.11 5.13
C GLY A 177 9.99 17.09 4.02
N LEU A 178 9.10 16.89 3.04
CA LEU A 178 9.31 15.98 1.92
C LEU A 178 10.09 16.64 0.77
N SER A 179 11.35 16.25 0.59
CA SER A 179 12.16 16.55 -0.60
C SER A 179 11.74 15.74 -1.84
N SER A 180 11.00 14.64 -1.65
CA SER A 180 10.35 13.93 -2.76
C SER A 180 9.11 14.67 -3.25
N VAL A 181 8.66 14.37 -4.47
CA VAL A 181 7.43 14.94 -5.05
C VAL A 181 6.21 14.52 -4.24
N SER A 182 6.07 13.21 -3.98
CA SER A 182 4.95 12.64 -3.23
C SER A 182 5.37 11.38 -2.46
N ASN A 183 4.54 10.94 -1.52
CA ASN A 183 4.57 9.64 -0.86
C ASN A 183 3.24 8.92 -1.11
N ILE A 184 3.28 7.81 -1.87
CA ILE A 184 2.14 6.96 -2.20
C ILE A 184 2.14 5.73 -1.28
N SER A 185 1.31 5.75 -0.25
CA SER A 185 1.24 4.65 0.72
C SER A 185 -0.20 4.41 1.17
N TYR A 186 -0.44 3.60 2.19
CA TYR A 186 -1.73 3.56 2.88
C TYR A 186 -1.67 4.43 4.14
N ASP A 187 -2.76 4.56 4.90
CA ASP A 187 -2.72 5.31 6.16
C ASP A 187 -1.91 4.52 7.21
N ASN A 188 -0.59 4.72 7.18
CA ASN A 188 0.36 4.11 8.10
C ASN A 188 0.21 4.63 9.53
N ARG A 189 -0.66 5.62 9.74
CA ARG A 189 -1.04 6.10 11.06
C ARG A 189 -2.05 5.10 11.64
N TRP A 190 -1.59 3.94 12.13
CA TRP A 190 -2.38 3.03 12.96
C TRP A 190 -3.36 2.11 12.21
N GLN A 191 -3.71 2.39 10.94
CA GLN A 191 -4.89 1.79 10.31
C GLN A 191 -4.82 0.27 10.19
N SER A 192 -3.69 -0.33 9.81
CA SER A 192 -3.61 -1.79 9.66
C SER A 192 -3.83 -2.54 10.98
N GLY A 193 -3.08 -2.19 12.03
CA GLY A 193 -3.28 -2.78 13.35
C GLY A 193 -4.66 -2.46 13.94
N ALA A 194 -5.19 -1.26 13.72
CA ALA A 194 -6.52 -0.88 14.17
C ALA A 194 -7.62 -1.70 13.48
N LEU A 195 -7.54 -1.90 12.16
CA LEU A 195 -8.51 -2.72 11.41
C LEU A 195 -8.48 -4.18 11.87
N ALA A 196 -7.28 -4.75 12.07
CA ALA A 196 -7.14 -6.10 12.60
C ALA A 196 -7.77 -6.23 14.01
N ALA A 197 -7.49 -5.28 14.90
CA ALA A 197 -8.08 -5.26 16.24
C ALA A 197 -9.61 -5.06 16.22
N GLN A 198 -10.13 -4.23 15.33
CA GLN A 198 -11.58 -4.02 15.17
C GLN A 198 -12.26 -5.29 14.70
N TYR A 199 -11.65 -6.00 13.75
CA TYR A 199 -12.13 -7.29 13.29
C TYR A 199 -12.15 -8.32 14.42
N ILE A 200 -11.06 -8.49 15.16
CA ILE A 200 -10.99 -9.40 16.31
C ILE A 200 -12.05 -9.05 17.35
N ALA A 201 -12.18 -7.77 17.70
CA ALA A 201 -13.16 -7.33 18.69
C ALA A 201 -14.60 -7.64 18.27
N LYS A 202 -14.91 -7.48 16.98
CA LYS A 202 -16.22 -7.83 16.41
C LYS A 202 -16.47 -9.33 16.46
N GLU A 203 -15.57 -10.15 15.93
CA GLU A 203 -15.75 -11.60 15.82
C GLU A 203 -15.80 -12.29 17.19
N LEU A 204 -14.99 -11.82 18.14
CA LEU A 204 -14.99 -12.30 19.53
C LEU A 204 -16.03 -11.64 20.43
N LYS A 205 -16.87 -10.73 19.88
CA LYS A 205 -17.90 -10.00 20.64
C LYS A 205 -17.31 -9.30 21.89
N GLY A 206 -16.11 -8.76 21.74
CA GLY A 206 -15.40 -7.99 22.76
C GLY A 206 -14.80 -8.79 23.93
N LYS A 207 -14.66 -10.12 23.82
CA LYS A 207 -14.10 -10.96 24.90
C LYS A 207 -13.10 -12.01 24.41
N GLY A 208 -11.95 -12.11 25.05
CA GLY A 208 -10.97 -13.16 24.73
C GLY A 208 -9.51 -12.73 24.93
N GLU A 209 -8.62 -13.71 24.81
CA GLU A 209 -7.18 -13.53 24.95
C GLU A 209 -6.50 -13.50 23.57
N ILE A 210 -5.55 -12.59 23.41
CA ILE A 210 -4.89 -12.27 22.14
C ILE A 210 -3.39 -12.35 22.34
N ILE A 211 -2.69 -12.96 21.40
CA ILE A 211 -1.23 -12.82 21.27
C ILE A 211 -0.87 -12.05 20.00
N MET A 212 0.26 -11.34 20.05
CA MET A 212 0.77 -10.54 18.94
C MET A 212 2.14 -11.05 18.48
N ILE A 213 2.33 -11.19 17.17
CA ILE A 213 3.62 -11.46 16.55
C ILE A 213 4.08 -10.18 15.86
N LEU A 214 5.10 -9.54 16.45
CA LEU A 214 5.58 -8.21 16.08
C LEU A 214 6.66 -8.29 15.01
N GLY A 215 6.79 -7.27 14.17
CA GLY A 215 7.98 -7.08 13.35
C GLY A 215 9.21 -6.67 14.18
N PRO A 216 10.33 -6.33 13.51
CA PRO A 216 11.59 -6.02 14.17
C PRO A 216 11.47 -4.86 15.16
N ALA A 217 12.01 -5.05 16.36
CA ALA A 217 12.15 -3.98 17.34
C ALA A 217 12.84 -2.73 16.75
N GLY A 218 12.32 -1.54 17.09
CA GLY A 218 12.82 -0.26 16.57
C GLY A 218 12.26 0.13 15.19
N SER A 219 11.57 -0.77 14.49
CA SER A 219 10.84 -0.43 13.25
C SER A 219 9.68 0.51 13.57
N ASP A 220 9.63 1.66 12.86
CA ASP A 220 8.48 2.58 12.97
C ASP A 220 7.17 1.91 12.48
N TRP A 221 7.26 0.95 11.55
CA TRP A 221 6.12 0.17 11.10
C TRP A 221 5.51 -0.67 12.21
N THR A 222 6.36 -1.45 12.90
CA THR A 222 5.96 -2.26 14.05
C THR A 222 5.38 -1.38 15.14
N LYS A 223 6.09 -0.31 15.49
CA LYS A 223 5.61 0.65 16.49
C LYS A 223 4.20 1.14 16.17
N LEU A 224 3.94 1.59 14.94
CA LEU A 224 2.66 2.17 14.55
C LEU A 224 1.53 1.14 14.42
N ARG A 225 1.82 -0.06 13.90
CA ARG A 225 0.84 -1.17 13.81
C ARG A 225 0.45 -1.66 15.20
N GLU A 226 1.42 -1.91 16.07
CA GLU A 226 1.19 -2.29 17.47
C GLU A 226 0.35 -1.23 18.20
N GLN A 227 0.74 0.04 18.05
CA GLN A 227 0.04 1.19 18.61
C GLN A 227 -1.44 1.24 18.16
N GLY A 228 -1.70 1.07 16.86
CA GLY A 228 -3.05 0.96 16.29
C GLY A 228 -3.89 -0.15 16.88
N PHE A 229 -3.29 -1.34 16.94
CA PHE A 229 -3.94 -2.51 17.49
C PHE A 229 -4.33 -2.29 18.96
N ARG A 230 -3.36 -1.89 19.79
CA ARG A 230 -3.57 -1.65 21.23
C ARG A 230 -4.58 -0.55 21.50
N ALA A 231 -4.60 0.52 20.70
CA ALA A 231 -5.54 1.63 20.87
C ALA A 231 -7.00 1.19 20.68
N VAL A 232 -7.27 0.24 19.78
CA VAL A 232 -8.60 -0.33 19.60
C VAL A 232 -8.93 -1.30 20.72
N ILE A 233 -8.02 -2.22 21.05
CA ILE A 233 -8.26 -3.24 22.09
C ILE A 233 -8.57 -2.60 23.45
N LYS A 234 -7.93 -1.48 23.80
CA LYS A 234 -8.21 -0.72 25.04
C LYS A 234 -9.67 -0.30 25.20
N LYS A 235 -10.46 -0.22 24.11
CA LYS A 235 -11.88 0.12 24.15
C LYS A 235 -12.77 -1.06 24.54
N PHE A 236 -12.22 -2.28 24.62
CA PHE A 236 -12.93 -3.52 24.92
C PHE A 236 -12.31 -4.19 26.15
N PRO A 237 -12.80 -3.93 27.38
CA PRO A 237 -12.17 -4.43 28.61
C PRO A 237 -12.18 -5.97 28.75
N GLY A 238 -13.03 -6.66 27.97
CA GLY A 238 -13.05 -8.12 27.89
C GLY A 238 -11.97 -8.72 27.00
N LEU A 239 -11.31 -7.93 26.15
CA LEU A 239 -10.18 -8.35 25.34
C LEU A 239 -8.87 -8.09 26.08
N LYS A 240 -7.99 -9.08 26.09
CA LYS A 240 -6.68 -8.97 26.75
C LYS A 240 -5.57 -9.41 25.80
N ILE A 241 -4.57 -8.55 25.62
CA ILE A 241 -3.32 -8.95 24.98
C ILE A 241 -2.47 -9.62 26.05
N VAL A 242 -2.32 -10.94 25.98
CA VAL A 242 -1.65 -11.74 27.01
C VAL A 242 -0.16 -11.94 26.75
N GLY A 243 0.28 -11.81 25.50
CA GLY A 243 1.68 -11.89 25.13
C GLY A 243 1.98 -11.25 23.77
N ALA A 244 3.23 -10.86 23.59
CA ALA A 244 3.76 -10.39 22.32
C ALA A 244 5.21 -10.85 22.17
N ALA A 245 5.62 -11.23 20.95
CA ALA A 245 6.99 -11.64 20.65
C ALA A 245 7.39 -11.17 19.25
N ASP A 246 8.69 -10.93 19.04
CA ASP A 246 9.27 -10.51 17.76
C ASP A 246 9.37 -11.71 16.80
N GLY A 247 8.70 -11.61 15.66
CA GLY A 247 8.82 -12.51 14.52
C GLY A 247 9.55 -11.87 13.32
N GLY A 248 9.99 -10.62 13.44
CA GLY A 248 10.90 -9.97 12.50
C GLY A 248 10.41 -9.83 11.06
N TYR A 249 9.10 -9.90 10.83
CA TYR A 249 8.48 -10.04 9.50
C TYR A 249 8.91 -11.28 8.71
N VAL A 250 9.42 -12.31 9.41
CA VAL A 250 9.89 -13.56 8.81
C VAL A 250 8.99 -14.71 9.25
N ARG A 251 8.55 -15.54 8.29
CA ARG A 251 7.63 -16.65 8.53
C ARG A 251 8.12 -17.62 9.60
N ASP A 252 9.35 -18.11 9.49
CA ASP A 252 9.92 -19.09 10.42
C ASP A 252 10.07 -18.54 11.84
N LYS A 253 10.48 -17.27 11.96
CA LYS A 253 10.54 -16.59 13.26
C LYS A 253 9.14 -16.37 13.84
N GLY A 254 8.15 -16.07 12.99
CA GLY A 254 6.75 -15.98 13.38
C GLY A 254 6.20 -17.30 13.92
N LEU A 255 6.57 -18.43 13.31
CA LEU A 255 6.27 -19.77 13.82
C LEU A 255 6.88 -19.99 15.21
N THR A 256 8.17 -19.74 15.39
CA THR A 256 8.84 -19.88 16.70
C THR A 256 8.19 -19.00 17.76
N ALA A 257 7.99 -17.71 17.45
CA ALA A 257 7.36 -16.76 18.36
C ALA A 257 5.94 -17.19 18.76
N ALA A 258 5.14 -17.68 17.81
CA ALA A 258 3.80 -18.18 18.09
C ALA A 258 3.81 -19.47 18.91
N ALA A 259 4.70 -20.42 18.60
CA ALA A 259 4.83 -21.66 19.37
C ALA A 259 5.21 -21.40 20.83
N ASP A 260 6.14 -20.48 21.09
CA ASP A 260 6.55 -20.08 22.44
C ASP A 260 5.38 -19.44 23.21
N LEU A 261 4.65 -18.53 22.55
CA LEU A 261 3.50 -17.86 23.13
C LEU A 261 2.31 -18.81 23.38
N LEU A 262 2.04 -19.75 22.47
CA LEU A 262 1.01 -20.78 22.64
C LEU A 262 1.36 -21.74 23.79
N THR A 263 2.64 -22.07 23.97
CA THR A 263 3.10 -22.85 25.13
C THR A 263 2.84 -22.11 26.44
N LYS A 264 3.13 -20.81 26.48
CA LYS A 264 2.93 -19.97 27.68
C LYS A 264 1.46 -19.64 27.96
N TYR A 265 0.67 -19.47 26.91
CA TYR A 265 -0.74 -19.07 26.95
C TYR A 265 -1.59 -20.07 26.14
N PRO A 266 -1.92 -21.25 26.70
CA PRO A 266 -2.64 -22.30 25.97
C PRO A 266 -4.11 -21.97 25.68
N LYS A 267 -4.64 -20.87 26.23
CA LYS A 267 -6.05 -20.47 26.12
C LYS A 267 -6.21 -19.12 25.42
N ILE A 268 -5.79 -19.05 24.16
CA ILE A 268 -5.99 -17.84 23.34
C ILE A 268 -7.22 -17.96 22.43
N ASN A 269 -7.72 -16.82 21.98
CA ASN A 269 -8.81 -16.69 21.03
C ASN A 269 -8.38 -16.02 19.72
N ALA A 270 -7.29 -15.26 19.72
CA ALA A 270 -6.75 -14.68 18.50
C ALA A 270 -5.22 -14.55 18.50
N ILE A 271 -4.66 -14.59 17.30
CA ILE A 271 -3.27 -14.24 16.97
C ILE A 271 -3.30 -13.12 15.94
N TYR A 272 -2.58 -12.03 16.21
CA TYR A 272 -2.33 -10.99 15.23
C TYR A 272 -0.84 -11.00 14.84
N GLY A 273 -0.56 -11.39 13.60
CA GLY A 273 0.75 -11.17 12.99
C GLY A 273 0.76 -9.82 12.28
N GLU A 274 1.75 -8.97 12.59
CA GLU A 274 1.81 -7.63 11.98
C GLU A 274 1.99 -7.66 10.46
N ASN A 275 2.47 -8.77 9.89
CA ASN A 275 2.43 -9.04 8.46
C ASN A 275 1.91 -10.46 8.17
N GLU A 276 1.67 -10.73 6.89
CA GLU A 276 1.10 -12.00 6.44
C GLU A 276 2.02 -13.20 6.70
N ASP A 277 3.34 -13.06 6.47
CA ASP A 277 4.28 -14.15 6.71
C ASP A 277 4.32 -14.62 8.16
N MET A 278 4.34 -13.70 9.11
CA MET A 278 4.31 -14.06 10.54
C MET A 278 2.97 -14.68 10.94
N ALA A 279 1.86 -14.21 10.37
CA ALA A 279 0.54 -14.81 10.61
C ALA A 279 0.45 -16.23 10.06
N LEU A 280 1.04 -16.50 8.90
CA LEU A 280 1.13 -17.85 8.32
C LEU A 280 2.08 -18.77 9.12
N GLY A 281 3.18 -18.23 9.65
CA GLY A 281 4.01 -18.94 10.62
C GLY A 281 3.22 -19.31 11.88
N ALA A 282 2.42 -18.39 12.40
CA ALA A 282 1.54 -18.65 13.53
C ALA A 282 0.44 -19.68 13.23
N SER A 283 -0.10 -19.69 12.00
CA SER A 283 -1.02 -20.73 11.53
C SER A 283 -0.38 -22.12 11.62
N ALA A 284 0.87 -22.27 11.18
CA ALA A 284 1.59 -23.53 11.31
C ALA A 284 1.84 -23.93 12.78
N ALA A 285 2.00 -22.95 13.69
CA ALA A 285 2.10 -23.22 15.13
C ALA A 285 0.78 -23.79 15.71
N ILE A 286 -0.37 -23.28 15.25
CA ILE A 286 -1.70 -23.80 15.62
C ILE A 286 -1.82 -25.27 15.18
N ASP A 287 -1.41 -25.59 13.95
CA ASP A 287 -1.42 -26.96 13.43
C ASP A 287 -0.52 -27.89 14.26
N ALA A 288 0.72 -27.45 14.54
CA ALA A 288 1.68 -28.22 15.33
C ALA A 288 1.18 -28.49 16.77
N ALA A 289 0.49 -27.51 17.37
CA ALA A 289 -0.15 -27.64 18.67
C ALA A 289 -1.49 -28.39 18.64
N ARG A 290 -1.95 -28.84 17.46
CA ARG A 290 -3.26 -29.47 17.23
C ARG A 290 -4.43 -28.62 17.75
N LEU A 291 -4.28 -27.31 17.68
CA LEU A 291 -5.30 -26.35 18.04
C LEU A 291 -6.22 -26.10 16.84
N LYS A 292 -7.43 -25.62 17.12
CA LYS A 292 -8.46 -25.41 16.09
C LYS A 292 -8.34 -24.02 15.47
N HIS A 293 -8.19 -23.95 14.15
CA HIS A 293 -8.37 -22.72 13.37
C HIS A 293 -9.81 -22.21 13.41
N TRP A 294 -9.98 -20.90 13.27
CA TRP A 294 -11.32 -20.27 13.27
C TRP A 294 -12.20 -20.77 12.13
N ASP A 295 -13.38 -21.29 12.47
CA ASP A 295 -14.39 -21.75 11.51
C ASP A 295 -15.54 -20.76 11.29
N GLY A 296 -15.47 -19.56 11.88
CA GLY A 296 -16.58 -18.60 11.92
C GLY A 296 -17.34 -18.60 13.25
N LYS A 297 -17.09 -19.57 14.13
CA LYS A 297 -17.79 -19.70 15.42
C LYS A 297 -16.85 -20.05 16.57
N SER A 298 -15.87 -20.92 16.36
CA SER A 298 -14.89 -21.31 17.37
C SER A 298 -13.52 -21.63 16.77
N GLY A 299 -12.51 -21.67 17.63
CA GLY A 299 -11.11 -21.79 17.24
C GLY A 299 -10.36 -20.47 17.46
N ILE A 300 -9.18 -20.38 16.88
CA ILE A 300 -8.28 -19.25 17.00
C ILE A 300 -8.38 -18.39 15.75
N ILE A 301 -8.72 -17.12 15.93
CA ILE A 301 -8.70 -16.12 14.86
C ILE A 301 -7.24 -15.77 14.55
N THR A 302 -6.81 -15.96 13.31
CA THR A 302 -5.45 -15.60 12.88
C THR A 302 -5.54 -14.51 11.82
N ILE A 303 -4.91 -13.36 12.07
CA ILE A 303 -4.94 -12.21 11.15
C ILE A 303 -3.52 -11.77 10.79
N GLY A 304 -3.28 -11.61 9.49
CA GLY A 304 -2.09 -10.97 8.95
C GLY A 304 -2.38 -9.59 8.37
N ALA A 305 -1.38 -9.00 7.71
CA ALA A 305 -1.51 -7.80 6.92
C ALA A 305 -0.58 -7.90 5.72
N ASP A 306 -1.09 -7.53 4.54
CA ASP A 306 -0.39 -7.23 3.28
C ASP A 306 -1.39 -7.44 2.12
N GLY A 307 -2.28 -8.43 2.26
CA GLY A 307 -3.28 -8.77 1.24
C GLY A 307 -2.67 -9.47 0.03
N LEU A 308 -1.78 -10.44 0.26
CA LEU A 308 -1.11 -11.17 -0.80
C LEU A 308 -2.00 -12.32 -1.31
N VAL A 309 -1.69 -12.80 -2.51
CA VAL A 309 -2.44 -13.93 -3.10
C VAL A 309 -2.25 -15.17 -2.23
N SER A 310 -1.03 -15.38 -1.71
CA SER A 310 -0.68 -16.47 -0.82
C SER A 310 -1.51 -16.48 0.48
N GLY A 311 -1.66 -15.35 1.17
CA GLY A 311 -2.55 -15.28 2.35
C GLY A 311 -4.02 -15.46 2.00
N MET A 312 -4.48 -14.92 0.87
CA MET A 312 -5.86 -15.14 0.41
C MET A 312 -6.17 -16.59 0.06
N ASP A 313 -5.19 -17.38 -0.42
CA ASP A 313 -5.35 -18.82 -0.60
C ASP A 313 -5.52 -19.52 0.77
N GLU A 314 -4.77 -19.11 1.79
CA GLU A 314 -4.89 -19.66 3.15
C GLU A 314 -6.20 -19.26 3.85
N ILE A 315 -6.76 -18.08 3.52
CA ILE A 315 -8.11 -17.69 3.96
C ILE A 315 -9.18 -18.64 3.41
N ARG A 316 -9.08 -19.04 2.14
CA ARG A 316 -10.00 -20.01 1.54
C ARG A 316 -9.91 -21.38 2.19
N LYS A 317 -8.69 -21.84 2.45
CA LYS A 317 -8.43 -23.11 3.15
C LYS A 317 -8.90 -23.08 4.61
N GLY A 318 -9.02 -21.88 5.20
CA GLY A 318 -9.43 -21.69 6.59
C GLY A 318 -8.27 -21.68 7.59
N ASN A 319 -7.02 -21.62 7.09
CA ASN A 319 -5.80 -21.58 7.91
C ASN A 319 -5.47 -20.14 8.35
N LEU A 320 -5.93 -19.15 7.58
CA LEU A 320 -5.91 -17.74 7.96
C LEU A 320 -7.36 -17.24 8.08
N THR A 321 -7.67 -16.43 9.08
CA THR A 321 -9.04 -15.92 9.25
C THR A 321 -9.29 -14.70 8.36
N ALA A 322 -8.34 -13.77 8.36
CA ALA A 322 -8.42 -12.55 7.58
C ALA A 322 -7.02 -11.97 7.32
N THR A 323 -6.94 -11.04 6.39
CA THR A 323 -5.76 -10.21 6.17
C THR A 323 -6.18 -8.75 5.99
N VAL A 324 -5.35 -7.83 6.48
CA VAL A 324 -5.47 -6.43 6.12
C VAL A 324 -4.82 -6.22 4.76
N ASN A 325 -5.62 -6.06 3.70
CA ASN A 325 -5.14 -5.70 2.38
C ASN A 325 -4.77 -4.21 2.35
N VAL A 326 -3.52 -3.91 1.99
CA VAL A 326 -2.96 -2.54 1.94
C VAL A 326 -2.85 -1.97 0.52
N GLY A 327 -3.38 -2.68 -0.49
CA GLY A 327 -3.62 -2.13 -1.82
C GLY A 327 -2.37 -2.02 -2.71
N TYR A 328 -1.44 -2.97 -2.67
CA TYR A 328 -0.20 -2.92 -3.46
C TYR A 328 -0.42 -2.68 -4.96
N ALA A 329 -1.40 -3.33 -5.60
CA ALA A 329 -1.69 -3.13 -7.01
C ALA A 329 -2.14 -1.69 -7.32
N ASP A 330 -3.00 -1.12 -6.46
CA ASP A 330 -3.44 0.26 -6.58
C ASP A 330 -2.33 1.26 -6.26
N MET A 331 -1.42 0.91 -5.35
CA MET A 331 -0.20 1.68 -5.09
C MET A 331 0.65 1.76 -6.35
N GLY A 332 0.85 0.63 -7.02
CA GLY A 332 1.46 0.51 -8.35
C GLY A 332 0.90 1.46 -9.39
N ARG A 333 -0.42 1.38 -9.61
CA ARG A 333 -1.11 2.27 -10.56
C ARG A 333 -0.98 3.73 -10.17
N THR A 334 -1.12 4.03 -8.88
CA THR A 334 -1.10 5.39 -8.35
C THR A 334 0.28 6.03 -8.47
N MET A 335 1.36 5.25 -8.34
CA MET A 335 2.73 5.71 -8.63
C MET A 335 2.82 6.29 -10.05
N ILE A 336 2.36 5.55 -11.06
CA ILE A 336 2.42 5.99 -12.47
C ILE A 336 1.48 7.18 -12.73
N ARG A 337 0.25 7.14 -12.20
CA ARG A 337 -0.71 8.26 -12.33
C ARG A 337 -0.14 9.56 -11.76
N THR A 338 0.43 9.49 -10.56
CA THR A 338 0.98 10.64 -9.83
C THR A 338 2.18 11.20 -10.57
N MET A 339 3.12 10.34 -10.97
CA MET A 339 4.31 10.77 -11.71
C MET A 339 3.95 11.36 -13.06
N PHE A 340 3.02 10.76 -13.81
CA PHE A 340 2.60 11.29 -15.10
C PHE A 340 1.89 12.64 -14.95
N ALA A 341 0.97 12.78 -13.99
CA ALA A 341 0.31 14.05 -13.72
C ALA A 341 1.31 15.16 -13.38
N HIS A 342 2.27 14.88 -12.51
CA HIS A 342 3.28 15.87 -12.12
C HIS A 342 4.32 16.13 -13.22
N LYS A 343 5.09 15.12 -13.59
CA LYS A 343 6.26 15.26 -14.47
C LYS A 343 5.90 15.56 -15.92
N VAL A 344 4.81 14.97 -16.42
CA VAL A 344 4.44 15.04 -17.83
C VAL A 344 3.42 16.16 -18.07
N LEU A 345 2.41 16.24 -17.22
CA LEU A 345 1.32 17.22 -17.39
C LEU A 345 1.54 18.53 -16.63
N GLY A 346 2.56 18.61 -15.76
CA GLY A 346 2.86 19.81 -14.98
C GLY A 346 1.81 20.14 -13.92
N MET A 347 1.11 19.12 -13.41
CA MET A 347 0.06 19.28 -12.41
C MET A 347 0.62 19.19 -10.99
N ASP A 348 0.05 19.97 -10.08
CA ASP A 348 0.34 19.80 -8.66
C ASP A 348 -0.25 18.48 -8.16
N VAL A 349 0.51 17.74 -7.35
CA VAL A 349 0.05 16.49 -6.71
C VAL A 349 0.19 16.58 -5.20
N ALA A 350 -0.68 15.85 -4.48
CA ALA A 350 -0.60 15.80 -3.03
C ALA A 350 0.72 15.20 -2.55
N LYS A 351 1.27 15.77 -1.48
CA LYS A 351 2.48 15.25 -0.82
C LYS A 351 2.29 13.85 -0.23
N PHE A 352 1.09 13.55 0.25
CA PHE A 352 0.73 12.23 0.76
C PHE A 352 -0.51 11.74 0.02
N ILE A 353 -0.38 10.61 -0.67
CA ILE A 353 -1.48 9.95 -1.37
C ILE A 353 -1.70 8.60 -0.70
N ARG A 354 -2.95 8.37 -0.30
CA ARG A 354 -3.33 7.16 0.43
C ARG A 354 -4.14 6.22 -0.45
N VAL A 355 -3.65 4.99 -0.60
CA VAL A 355 -4.43 3.90 -1.20
C VAL A 355 -5.34 3.27 -0.15
N PRO A 356 -6.52 2.76 -0.55
CA PRO A 356 -7.46 2.14 0.37
C PRO A 356 -6.84 0.94 1.12
N THR A 357 -7.21 0.78 2.38
CA THR A 357 -6.90 -0.40 3.20
C THR A 357 -8.19 -1.03 3.68
N VAL A 358 -8.30 -2.35 3.56
CA VAL A 358 -9.53 -3.08 3.84
C VAL A 358 -9.24 -4.45 4.44
N ILE A 359 -10.16 -4.95 5.27
CA ILE A 359 -10.11 -6.34 5.71
C ILE A 359 -10.59 -7.25 4.59
N VAL A 360 -9.80 -8.27 4.30
CA VAL A 360 -10.16 -9.39 3.43
C VAL A 360 -10.34 -10.63 4.28
N ASP A 361 -11.52 -11.24 4.21
CA ASP A 361 -11.91 -12.45 4.93
C ASP A 361 -12.69 -13.38 3.97
N LYS A 362 -13.22 -14.50 4.47
CA LYS A 362 -13.98 -15.46 3.65
C LYS A 362 -15.16 -14.85 2.89
N SER A 363 -15.75 -13.74 3.34
CA SER A 363 -16.90 -13.10 2.70
C SER A 363 -16.56 -12.32 1.43
N ASN A 364 -15.30 -11.89 1.26
CA ASN A 364 -14.88 -11.03 0.16
C ASN A 364 -13.57 -11.45 -0.53
N VAL A 365 -12.90 -12.51 -0.06
CA VAL A 365 -11.61 -12.99 -0.59
C VAL A 365 -11.63 -13.30 -2.09
N ASP A 366 -12.76 -13.77 -2.63
CA ASP A 366 -12.89 -14.03 -4.07
C ASP A 366 -12.83 -12.78 -4.92
N ILE A 367 -13.37 -11.67 -4.44
CA ILE A 367 -13.34 -10.39 -5.15
C ILE A 367 -11.90 -9.87 -5.20
N PHE A 368 -11.25 -9.76 -4.04
CA PHE A 368 -9.91 -9.19 -3.95
C PHE A 368 -8.85 -10.06 -4.62
N GLN A 369 -8.91 -11.37 -4.43
CA GLN A 369 -7.92 -12.24 -5.06
C GLN A 369 -8.08 -12.25 -6.58
N SER A 370 -9.31 -12.26 -7.10
CA SER A 370 -9.53 -12.22 -8.56
C SER A 370 -8.99 -10.94 -9.16
N GLN A 371 -9.15 -9.80 -8.48
CA GLN A 371 -8.57 -8.52 -8.91
C GLN A 371 -7.04 -8.57 -8.96
N ILE A 372 -6.38 -9.07 -7.91
CA ILE A 372 -4.91 -9.16 -7.88
C ILE A 372 -4.40 -10.18 -8.91
N LYS A 373 -5.07 -11.34 -9.05
CA LYS A 373 -4.72 -12.35 -10.07
C LYS A 373 -4.90 -11.81 -11.48
N ALA A 374 -5.94 -11.02 -11.75
CA ALA A 374 -6.12 -10.35 -13.04
C ALA A 374 -4.99 -9.36 -13.31
N GLU A 375 -4.53 -8.64 -12.28
CA GLU A 375 -3.36 -7.78 -12.36
C GLU A 375 -2.13 -8.56 -12.80
N LEU A 376 -1.83 -9.65 -12.09
CA LEU A 376 -0.66 -10.52 -12.32
C LEU A 376 -0.73 -11.32 -13.63
N ALA A 377 -1.93 -11.56 -14.17
CA ALA A 377 -2.10 -12.31 -15.42
C ALA A 377 -1.66 -11.51 -16.66
N THR A 378 -1.57 -10.19 -16.55
CA THR A 378 -1.06 -9.34 -17.62
C THR A 378 0.42 -9.63 -17.86
N LYS A 379 0.78 -10.14 -19.05
CA LYS A 379 2.18 -10.48 -19.40
C LYS A 379 3.03 -9.24 -19.77
N VAL A 380 2.58 -8.04 -19.37
CA VAL A 380 3.27 -6.79 -19.69
C VAL A 380 4.51 -6.66 -18.80
N LYS A 381 5.65 -6.38 -19.43
CA LYS A 381 6.93 -6.07 -18.78
C LYS A 381 7.61 -4.95 -19.56
N TYR A 382 8.34 -4.08 -18.86
CA TYR A 382 9.01 -2.90 -19.42
C TYR A 382 10.47 -2.83 -19.01
#